data_AF-A0A6G3TJJ5-F1
#
_entry.id   AF-A0A6G3TJJ5-F1
#
_cell.length_a   1.000
_cell.length_b   1.000
_cell.length_c   1.000
_cell.angle_alpha   90.00
_cell.angle_beta   90.00
_cell.angle_gamma   90.00
#
_symmetry.space_group_name_H-M   'P 1'
#
loop_
_entity.id
_entity.type
_entity.pdbx_description
1 polymer ?
#
loop_
_entity_poly.entity_id
_entity_poly.type
_entity_poly.pdbx_seq_one_letter_code
_entity_poly.pdbx_strand_id
1 'polypeptide(L)'
;AGGTNQNGQTPNGQAPNGQNGGPAGGPTGEGGRTGAGGGGMGGLLNGAEVGSEAKKLLETDADAYTWAAAAIGSQNAASYQLGTGAPVMAIGGFNGTDPSPTLAQFKKYVADGRIHYFIGGGAGGGMGGDSGSASQITSWVEDNFKEVTVGSATFYDLTSPTA
;
A
#
# COMPACT_ATOMS: atom_id res chain seq x y z
N ALA A 1 46.38 -31.53 -44.44
CA ALA A 1 47.40 -31.38 -43.38
C ALA A 1 46.91 -30.25 -42.49
N GLY A 2 46.38 -30.48 -41.29
CA GLY A 2 47.07 -31.01 -40.09
C GLY A 2 47.38 -29.79 -39.21
N GLY A 3 46.63 -29.51 -38.15
CA GLY A 3 46.86 -30.01 -36.77
C GLY A 3 47.78 -29.01 -36.02
N THR A 4 47.69 -28.70 -34.73
CA THR A 4 46.87 -29.16 -33.61
C THR A 4 47.02 -28.13 -32.48
N ASN A 5 45.96 -28.03 -31.67
CA ASN A 5 45.80 -27.19 -30.48
C ASN A 5 46.84 -27.43 -29.38
N GLN A 6 47.18 -26.36 -28.65
CA GLN A 6 47.97 -26.42 -27.42
C GLN A 6 47.06 -26.47 -26.17
N ASN A 7 47.20 -27.60 -25.47
CA ASN A 7 47.13 -27.85 -24.04
C ASN A 7 46.80 -26.68 -23.09
N GLY A 8 45.70 -26.84 -22.36
CA GLY A 8 45.51 -26.33 -20.99
C GLY A 8 44.92 -27.44 -20.14
N GLN A 9 45.77 -28.14 -19.39
CA GLN A 9 45.44 -29.30 -18.57
C GLN A 9 44.68 -28.90 -17.29
N THR A 10 43.56 -29.57 -17.01
CA THR A 10 42.92 -29.60 -15.69
C THR A 10 43.05 -31.01 -15.10
N PRO A 11 43.63 -31.20 -13.91
CA PRO A 11 43.62 -32.50 -13.24
C PRO A 11 42.36 -32.67 -12.38
N ASN A 12 41.65 -33.76 -12.64
CA ASN A 12 40.61 -34.34 -11.80
C ASN A 12 41.25 -35.08 -10.60
N GLY A 13 40.63 -35.09 -9.42
CA GLY A 13 41.15 -35.84 -8.27
C GLY A 13 40.25 -35.84 -7.03
N GLN A 14 39.55 -36.96 -6.84
CA GLN A 14 38.69 -37.36 -5.72
C GLN A 14 39.33 -37.28 -4.31
N ALA A 15 38.46 -37.16 -3.29
CA ALA A 15 38.68 -37.10 -1.83
C ALA A 15 39.30 -38.37 -1.18
N PRO A 16 39.65 -38.36 0.14
CA PRO A 16 38.74 -39.02 1.11
C PRO A 16 38.75 -38.54 2.60
N ASN A 17 37.60 -38.81 3.25
CA ASN A 17 37.33 -39.25 4.64
C ASN A 17 37.53 -38.39 5.91
N GLY A 18 36.51 -38.46 6.79
CA GLY A 18 36.62 -38.28 8.25
C GLY A 18 35.39 -37.62 8.93
N GLN A 19 34.23 -38.27 9.09
CA GLN A 19 33.78 -39.10 10.24
C GLN A 19 33.09 -38.32 11.40
N ASN A 20 32.00 -38.92 11.92
CA ASN A 20 31.08 -38.60 13.05
C ASN A 20 29.77 -37.91 12.60
N GLY A 21 28.58 -38.55 12.50
CA GLY A 21 27.97 -39.71 13.19
C GLY A 21 26.99 -39.19 14.27
N GLY A 22 25.68 -39.47 14.36
CA GLY A 22 24.60 -40.23 13.67
C GLY A 22 23.28 -39.89 14.43
N PRO A 23 22.17 -40.68 14.43
CA PRO A 23 21.69 -41.69 13.48
C PRO A 23 20.29 -41.36 12.88
N ALA A 24 19.87 -42.19 11.92
CA ALA A 24 18.57 -42.21 11.25
C ALA A 24 17.52 -43.09 11.96
N GLY A 25 16.23 -42.84 11.72
CA GLY A 25 15.11 -43.78 11.97
C GLY A 25 13.73 -43.10 12.08
N GLY A 26 12.78 -43.45 11.19
CA GLY A 26 11.42 -42.87 11.00
C GLY A 26 10.38 -43.19 12.11
N PRO A 27 9.03 -43.19 11.87
CA PRO A 27 8.28 -43.28 10.60
C PRO A 27 7.14 -42.23 10.41
N THR A 28 6.41 -42.37 9.30
CA THR A 28 5.11 -41.75 8.98
C THR A 28 4.11 -41.69 10.15
N GLY A 29 3.52 -40.52 10.37
CA GLY A 29 2.44 -40.31 11.33
C GLY A 29 1.65 -39.02 11.02
N GLU A 30 0.38 -39.23 10.71
CA GLU A 30 -0.70 -38.25 10.54
C GLU A 30 -0.81 -37.29 11.75
N GLY A 31 -0.90 -35.99 11.50
CA GLY A 31 -1.03 -34.98 12.57
C GLY A 31 -1.15 -33.57 12.00
N GLY A 32 -2.37 -33.03 12.01
CA GLY A 32 -2.78 -31.83 11.31
C GLY A 32 -1.96 -30.56 11.61
N ARG A 33 -1.72 -29.80 10.53
CA ARG A 33 -1.57 -28.35 10.59
C ARG A 33 -2.56 -27.74 9.60
N THR A 34 -3.78 -27.55 10.09
CA THR A 34 -4.69 -26.53 9.61
C THR A 34 -4.04 -25.16 9.80
N GLY A 35 -4.06 -24.33 8.76
CA GLY A 35 -3.99 -22.88 8.91
C GLY A 35 -2.94 -22.17 8.06
N ALA A 36 -3.40 -21.11 7.40
CA ALA A 36 -2.67 -20.16 6.56
C ALA A 36 -2.23 -20.75 5.19
N GLY A 37 -3.12 -20.79 4.19
CA GLY A 37 -3.86 -19.65 3.69
C GLY A 37 -3.14 -19.18 2.43
N GLY A 38 -3.72 -19.49 1.27
CA GLY A 38 -3.16 -19.13 -0.02
C GLY A 38 -2.84 -17.65 -0.06
N GLY A 39 -1.59 -17.32 -0.35
CA GLY A 39 -1.18 -16.00 -0.81
C GLY A 39 -1.76 -15.77 -2.20
N GLY A 40 -3.09 -15.62 -2.26
CA GLY A 40 -3.79 -15.17 -3.45
C GLY A 40 -3.44 -13.71 -3.72
N MET A 41 -3.61 -13.33 -4.98
CA MET A 41 -3.59 -11.99 -5.56
C MET A 41 -4.47 -10.92 -4.84
N GLY A 42 -4.96 -11.20 -3.62
CA GLY A 42 -5.93 -10.41 -2.86
C GLY A 42 -5.38 -9.12 -2.27
N GLY A 43 -4.05 -8.90 -2.22
CA GLY A 43 -3.49 -7.61 -1.81
C GLY A 43 -3.67 -6.49 -2.86
N LEU A 44 -3.94 -6.85 -4.13
CA LEU A 44 -4.20 -5.89 -5.20
C LEU A 44 -5.69 -5.59 -5.41
N LEU A 45 -6.59 -6.40 -4.84
CA LEU A 45 -8.04 -6.34 -5.11
C LEU A 45 -8.90 -6.21 -3.84
N ASN A 46 -8.42 -6.67 -2.68
CA ASN A 46 -9.00 -6.29 -1.39
C ASN A 46 -8.33 -5.02 -0.93
N GLY A 47 -8.63 -3.96 -1.67
CA GLY A 47 -8.57 -2.63 -1.12
C GLY A 47 -9.19 -2.63 0.27
N ALA A 48 -8.48 -2.09 1.28
CA ALA A 48 -8.87 -2.12 2.69
C ALA A 48 -10.39 -2.14 2.81
N GLU A 49 -10.98 -3.23 3.34
CA GLU A 49 -12.44 -3.35 3.42
C GLU A 49 -12.94 -2.07 4.09
N VAL A 50 -13.60 -1.22 3.31
CA VAL A 50 -14.06 0.07 3.77
C VAL A 50 -15.15 -0.25 4.77
N GLY A 51 -14.86 -0.06 6.06
CA GLY A 51 -15.84 -0.29 7.13
C GLY A 51 -17.14 0.44 6.83
N SER A 52 -18.28 -0.15 7.20
CA SER A 52 -19.61 0.40 6.92
C SER A 52 -19.77 1.86 7.34
N GLU A 53 -19.10 2.25 8.42
CA GLU A 53 -19.10 3.58 8.98
C GLU A 53 -18.28 4.56 8.12
N ALA A 54 -17.09 4.15 7.67
CA ALA A 54 -16.28 4.93 6.73
C ALA A 54 -17.00 5.10 5.39
N LYS A 55 -17.68 4.05 4.92
CA LYS A 55 -18.51 4.12 3.73
C LYS A 55 -19.62 5.17 3.87
N LYS A 56 -20.38 5.10 4.96
CA LYS A 56 -21.46 6.06 5.24
C LYS A 56 -20.95 7.50 5.37
N LEU A 57 -19.80 7.70 5.99
CA LEU A 57 -19.16 9.02 6.08
C LEU A 57 -18.91 9.58 4.68
N LEU A 58 -18.28 8.80 3.80
CA LEU A 58 -17.90 9.24 2.46
C LEU A 58 -19.06 9.36 1.48
N GLU A 59 -20.17 8.65 1.71
CA GLU A 59 -21.41 8.80 0.92
C GLU A 59 -22.20 10.05 1.31
N THR A 60 -21.99 10.59 2.52
CA THR A 60 -22.73 11.76 3.01
C THR A 60 -22.28 13.00 2.24
N ASP A 61 -23.24 13.64 1.56
CA ASP A 61 -23.06 14.84 0.74
C ASP A 61 -22.01 14.70 -0.37
N ALA A 62 -21.71 13.46 -0.80
CA ALA A 62 -20.66 13.16 -1.78
C ALA A 62 -20.86 13.90 -3.12
N ASP A 63 -22.11 14.15 -3.50
CA ASP A 63 -22.52 14.83 -4.73
C ASP A 63 -22.26 16.34 -4.70
N ALA A 64 -22.04 16.94 -3.53
CA ALA A 64 -21.65 18.34 -3.38
C ALA A 64 -20.18 18.60 -3.76
N TYR A 65 -19.37 17.54 -3.91
CA TYR A 65 -17.92 17.63 -4.13
C TYR A 65 -17.51 16.99 -5.45
N THR A 66 -16.38 17.44 -6.01
CA THR A 66 -15.77 16.71 -7.14
C THR A 66 -15.22 15.37 -6.67
N TRP A 67 -14.66 15.33 -5.47
CA TRP A 67 -14.15 14.12 -4.81
C TRP A 67 -14.68 14.06 -3.38
N ALA A 68 -15.35 12.97 -3.03
CA ALA A 68 -15.77 12.72 -1.66
C ALA A 68 -14.58 12.56 -0.71
N ALA A 69 -13.46 12.04 -1.23
CA ALA A 69 -12.21 12.02 -0.47
C ALA A 69 -10.96 12.11 -1.34
N ALA A 70 -9.83 12.37 -0.71
CA ALA A 70 -8.50 12.17 -1.28
C ALA A 70 -7.70 11.18 -0.43
N ALA A 71 -6.93 10.31 -1.08
CA ALA A 71 -6.14 9.27 -0.43
C ALA A 71 -4.74 9.17 -1.05
N ILE A 72 -3.74 8.88 -0.22
CA ILE A 72 -2.39 8.56 -0.69
C ILE A 72 -2.39 7.17 -1.33
N GLY A 73 -1.86 7.07 -2.55
CA GLY A 73 -1.77 5.84 -3.31
C GLY A 73 -3.03 5.54 -4.12
N SER A 74 -2.87 5.22 -5.40
CA SER A 74 -3.99 4.91 -6.31
C SER A 74 -4.76 3.65 -5.91
N GLN A 75 -4.09 2.67 -5.33
CA GLN A 75 -4.74 1.46 -4.82
C GLN A 75 -5.68 1.77 -3.65
N ASN A 76 -5.22 2.60 -2.72
CA ASN A 76 -6.03 3.03 -1.58
C ASN A 76 -7.24 3.85 -2.06
N ALA A 77 -7.03 4.83 -2.95
CA ALA A 77 -8.11 5.59 -3.55
C ALA A 77 -9.14 4.69 -4.26
N ALA A 78 -8.69 3.70 -5.03
CA ALA A 78 -9.56 2.74 -5.70
C ALA A 78 -10.38 1.90 -4.71
N SER A 79 -9.79 1.51 -3.57
CA SER A 79 -10.47 0.77 -2.51
C SER A 79 -11.69 1.51 -2.00
N TYR A 80 -11.50 2.78 -1.63
CA TYR A 80 -12.56 3.66 -1.15
C TYR A 80 -13.59 3.95 -2.24
N GLN A 81 -13.15 4.22 -3.47
CA GLN A 81 -14.06 4.48 -4.59
C GLN A 81 -14.95 3.27 -4.91
N LEU A 82 -14.41 2.05 -4.89
CA LEU A 82 -15.20 0.83 -5.13
C LEU A 82 -16.15 0.53 -3.96
N GLY A 83 -15.70 0.74 -2.72
CA GLY A 83 -16.52 0.50 -1.53
C GLY A 83 -17.70 1.46 -1.40
N THR A 84 -17.50 2.73 -1.77
CA THR A 84 -18.49 3.81 -1.61
C THR A 84 -19.27 4.12 -2.88
N GLY A 85 -18.72 3.85 -4.07
CA GLY A 85 -19.24 4.36 -5.33
C GLY A 85 -18.99 5.87 -5.54
N ALA A 86 -18.35 6.56 -4.59
CA ALA A 86 -18.07 7.99 -4.66
C ALA A 86 -16.67 8.26 -5.24
N PRO A 87 -16.46 9.37 -5.97
CA PRO A 87 -15.15 9.67 -6.54
C PRO A 87 -14.09 9.92 -5.46
N VAL A 88 -12.92 9.28 -5.60
CA VAL A 88 -11.79 9.46 -4.68
C VAL A 88 -10.54 9.90 -5.45
N MET A 89 -9.93 11.01 -5.03
CA MET A 89 -8.69 11.50 -5.62
C MET A 89 -7.50 10.66 -5.14
N ALA A 90 -6.74 10.10 -6.08
CA ALA A 90 -5.43 9.53 -5.79
C ALA A 90 -4.36 10.62 -5.68
N ILE A 91 -3.53 10.55 -4.65
CA ILE A 91 -2.35 11.39 -4.45
C ILE A 91 -1.11 10.50 -4.55
N GLY A 92 -0.12 10.93 -5.34
CA GLY A 92 1.19 10.29 -5.38
C GLY A 92 1.29 9.03 -6.24
N GLY A 93 0.33 8.76 -7.12
CA GLY A 93 0.40 7.59 -8.02
C GLY A 93 0.30 6.27 -7.24
N PHE A 94 0.93 5.20 -7.75
CA PHE A 94 0.83 3.87 -7.12
C PHE A 94 1.53 3.78 -5.76
N ASN A 95 2.70 4.42 -5.61
CA ASN A 95 3.55 4.34 -4.41
C ASN A 95 3.59 5.62 -3.56
N GLY A 96 2.76 6.62 -3.85
CA GLY A 96 2.79 7.90 -3.12
C GLY A 96 3.91 8.87 -3.55
N THR A 97 4.71 8.53 -4.55
CA THR A 97 5.91 9.30 -4.96
C THR A 97 5.68 10.25 -6.14
N ASP A 98 4.61 10.07 -6.91
CA ASP A 98 4.35 10.95 -8.04
C ASP A 98 4.06 12.39 -7.55
N PRO A 99 4.55 13.44 -8.21
CA PRO A 99 4.29 14.82 -7.82
C PRO A 99 2.89 15.28 -8.27
N SER A 100 1.86 14.46 -8.02
CA SER A 100 0.49 14.69 -8.49
C SER A 100 -0.55 14.32 -7.43
N PRO A 101 -1.41 15.27 -7.01
CA PRO A 101 -1.23 16.72 -7.21
C PRO A 101 -0.01 17.24 -6.45
N THR A 102 0.48 18.43 -6.83
CA THR A 102 1.38 19.21 -5.96
C THR A 102 0.62 19.76 -4.75
N LEU A 103 1.33 20.14 -3.69
CA LEU A 103 0.71 20.79 -2.52
C LEU A 103 -0.11 22.03 -2.92
N ALA A 104 0.42 22.86 -3.81
CA ALA A 104 -0.27 24.09 -4.25
C ALA A 104 -1.61 23.78 -4.96
N GLN A 105 -1.63 22.75 -5.83
CA GLN A 105 -2.85 22.31 -6.49
C GLN A 105 -3.84 21.71 -5.50
N PHE A 106 -3.36 20.89 -4.55
CA PHE A 106 -4.21 20.30 -3.52
C PHE A 106 -4.88 21.38 -2.67
N LYS A 107 -4.11 22.37 -2.17
CA LYS A 107 -4.64 23.53 -1.45
C LYS A 107 -5.69 24.28 -2.26
N LYS A 108 -5.46 24.47 -3.56
CA LYS A 108 -6.44 25.09 -4.44
C LYS A 108 -7.74 24.27 -4.51
N TYR A 109 -7.65 22.95 -4.66
CA TYR A 109 -8.85 22.10 -4.71
C TYR A 109 -9.65 22.15 -3.41
N VAL A 110 -8.97 22.19 -2.27
CA VAL A 110 -9.62 22.37 -0.96
C VAL A 110 -10.29 23.74 -0.86
N ALA A 111 -9.58 24.81 -1.21
CA ALA A 111 -10.12 26.17 -1.19
C ALA A 111 -11.31 26.36 -2.15
N ASP A 112 -11.30 25.67 -3.30
CA ASP A 112 -12.39 25.66 -4.27
C ASP A 112 -13.57 24.74 -3.82
N GLY A 113 -13.50 24.11 -2.64
CA GLY A 113 -14.55 23.22 -2.12
C GLY A 113 -14.71 21.92 -2.91
N ARG A 114 -13.66 21.43 -3.57
CA ARG A 114 -13.74 20.28 -4.49
C ARG A 114 -13.53 18.93 -3.81
N ILE A 115 -12.95 18.92 -2.61
CA ILE A 115 -12.60 17.71 -1.86
C ILE A 115 -13.20 17.82 -0.46
N HIS A 116 -13.98 16.82 -0.04
CA HIS A 116 -14.58 16.81 1.30
C HIS A 116 -13.61 16.30 2.36
N TYR A 117 -13.16 15.05 2.25
CA TYR A 117 -12.27 14.43 3.24
C TYR A 117 -10.86 14.15 2.69
N PHE A 118 -9.87 14.15 3.56
CA PHE A 118 -8.59 13.49 3.32
C PHE A 118 -8.51 12.23 4.20
N ILE A 119 -8.10 11.12 3.62
CA ILE A 119 -7.98 9.83 4.34
C ILE A 119 -6.57 9.72 4.91
N GLY A 120 -6.47 9.82 6.23
CA GLY A 120 -5.22 9.67 6.97
C GLY A 120 -4.89 8.20 7.27
N GLY A 121 -3.59 7.89 7.31
CA GLY A 121 -3.07 6.68 7.98
C GLY A 121 -3.81 5.36 7.73
N GLY A 122 -3.84 4.86 6.48
CA GLY A 122 -4.37 3.52 6.17
C GLY A 122 -3.27 2.45 6.20
N ALA A 123 -3.49 1.35 6.93
CA ALA A 123 -2.59 0.20 7.10
C ALA A 123 -2.25 -0.61 5.82
N GLY A 124 -2.43 -0.06 4.62
CA GLY A 124 -2.19 -0.76 3.36
C GLY A 124 -1.80 0.13 2.17
N GLY A 125 -1.62 1.44 2.37
CA GLY A 125 -1.21 2.36 1.30
C GLY A 125 0.28 2.60 1.36
N GLY A 126 1.02 1.97 0.43
CA GLY A 126 2.48 1.90 0.33
C GLY A 126 3.28 3.07 0.91
N MET A 127 4.39 2.71 1.57
CA MET A 127 5.55 3.55 1.91
C MET A 127 5.56 4.86 1.11
N GLY A 128 4.86 5.87 1.62
CA GLY A 128 4.94 7.21 1.09
C GLY A 128 6.37 7.63 1.31
N GLY A 129 7.11 7.84 0.22
CA GLY A 129 8.50 8.28 0.33
C GLY A 129 8.56 9.46 1.29
N ASP A 130 9.49 9.43 2.25
CA ASP A 130 9.62 10.44 3.32
C ASP A 130 9.88 11.87 2.78
N SER A 131 10.00 12.02 1.46
CA SER A 131 10.08 13.28 0.74
C SER A 131 9.23 13.23 -0.53
N GLY A 132 8.23 14.11 -0.64
CA GLY A 132 7.35 14.16 -1.82
C GLY A 132 6.07 14.98 -1.60
N SER A 133 5.30 15.19 -2.68
CA SER A 133 4.04 15.95 -2.61
C SER A 133 3.01 15.31 -1.69
N ALA A 134 2.95 13.97 -1.64
CA ALA A 134 2.08 13.25 -0.70
C ALA A 134 2.37 13.64 0.76
N SER A 135 3.64 13.55 1.19
CA SER A 135 4.04 13.90 2.56
C SER A 135 3.79 15.36 2.89
N GLN A 136 4.05 16.27 1.95
CA GLN A 136 3.74 17.70 2.10
C GLN A 136 2.23 17.97 2.24
N ILE A 137 1.40 17.24 1.50
CA ILE A 137 -0.06 17.32 1.59
C ILE A 137 -0.54 16.77 2.93
N THR A 138 -0.07 15.59 3.33
CA THR A 138 -0.41 14.98 4.62
C THR A 138 -0.12 15.92 5.78
N SER A 139 1.11 16.43 5.91
CA SER A 139 1.46 17.35 7.00
C SER A 139 0.62 18.62 6.99
N TRP A 140 0.38 19.21 5.80
CA TRP A 140 -0.47 20.38 5.71
C TRP A 140 -1.91 20.08 6.15
N VAL A 141 -2.45 18.93 5.80
CA VAL A 141 -3.81 18.55 6.21
C VAL A 141 -3.90 18.36 7.72
N GLU A 142 -2.98 17.59 8.29
CA GLU A 142 -2.91 17.29 9.73
C GLU A 142 -2.79 18.57 10.57
N ASP A 143 -2.01 19.54 10.10
CA ASP A 143 -1.82 20.82 10.79
C ASP A 143 -3.04 21.76 10.72
N ASN A 144 -3.90 21.63 9.70
CA ASN A 144 -4.89 22.67 9.35
C ASN A 144 -6.36 22.24 9.47
N PHE A 145 -6.66 20.95 9.61
CA PHE A 145 -8.04 20.44 9.57
C PHE A 145 -8.37 19.49 10.71
N LYS A 146 -9.66 19.40 11.06
CA LYS A 146 -10.12 18.54 12.14
C LYS A 146 -10.01 17.07 11.76
N GLU A 147 -9.40 16.30 12.65
CA GLU A 147 -9.39 14.84 12.58
C GLU A 147 -10.77 14.27 12.94
N VAL A 148 -11.22 13.30 12.15
CA VAL A 148 -12.47 12.56 12.29
C VAL A 148 -12.15 11.07 12.22
N THR A 149 -12.23 10.38 13.35
CA THR A 149 -11.97 8.93 13.41
C THR A 149 -13.27 8.16 13.34
N VAL A 150 -13.37 7.25 12.37
CA VAL A 150 -14.56 6.44 12.12
C VAL A 150 -14.15 4.97 12.03
N GLY A 151 -14.54 4.20 13.05
CA GLY A 151 -14.06 2.82 13.20
C GLY A 151 -12.55 2.79 13.42
N SER A 152 -11.83 2.12 12.53
CA SER A 152 -10.36 2.05 12.53
C SER A 152 -9.69 3.01 11.53
N ALA A 153 -10.46 3.80 10.79
CA ALA A 153 -9.95 4.72 9.78
C ALA A 153 -9.96 6.17 10.29
N THR A 154 -8.90 6.90 9.95
CA THR A 154 -8.74 8.32 10.26
C THR A 154 -9.04 9.15 9.02
N PHE A 155 -9.86 10.18 9.17
CA PHE A 155 -10.16 11.16 8.15
C PHE A 155 -9.84 12.56 8.65
N TYR A 156 -9.63 13.50 7.75
CA TYR A 156 -9.57 14.92 8.05
C TYR A 156 -10.63 15.63 7.22
N ASP A 157 -11.48 16.40 7.88
CA ASP A 157 -12.55 17.17 7.24
C ASP A 157 -11.97 18.47 6.66
N LEU A 158 -11.82 18.51 5.32
CA LEU A 158 -11.24 19.64 4.60
C LEU A 158 -12.17 20.85 4.53
N THR A 159 -13.38 20.74 5.07
CA THR A 159 -14.34 21.85 5.25
C THR A 159 -14.34 22.40 6.68
N SER A 160 -13.59 21.77 7.59
CA SER A 160 -13.47 22.15 9.00
C SER A 160 -12.03 22.52 9.38
N PRO A 161 -11.57 23.75 9.09
CA PRO A 161 -10.27 24.23 9.55
C PRO A 161 -10.13 24.24 11.08
N THR A 162 -8.91 24.11 11.58
CA THR A 162 -8.57 24.17 13.03
C THR A 162 -8.22 25.57 13.54
N ALA A 163 -8.14 26.56 12.64
CA ALA A 163 -7.85 27.97 12.94
C ALA A 163 -9.05 28.89 12.68
#